data_AF-A0A537AMR4-F1
#
_entry.id   AF-A0A537AMR4-F1
#
_cell.length_a   1.000
_cell.length_b   1.000
_cell.length_c   1.000
_cell.angle_alpha   90.00
_cell.angle_beta   90.00
_cell.angle_gamma   90.00
#
_symmetry.space_group_name_H-M   'P 1'
#
loop_
_entity.id
_entity.type
_entity.pdbx_description
1 polymer ?
#
loop_
_entity_poly.entity_id
_entity_poly.type
_entity_poly.pdbx_seq_one_letter_code
_entity_poly.pdbx_strand_id
1 'polypeptide(L)'
;MRSLSGIAASLFMHFAFAQDAPSAIGGLQQDVVFSDTSPLSSNSELMRRMLTPLKAAQAARIGARSGKRLSEQPVNISEEKFVVYIPPREPPHGYALLVFVPPWQDAKLPERWASVLDRYGVIFVSAARSGNGEGDLARREPLALLAEQNVVRRYPVDPERIYIAGFSGGSRVAMRLALGYPDVFRGALLNAGSDPIGDADVPLPPRDLFLQFQNSTRLVYLTGEEDLVHFEMAVDSITSMRNWCAFDIDAEITHHAGHAVADPAALSRALKALLNPERPEPNRLAACRSGIETELAAGLRNAESLIASGKRDAARESLSEIDQHFGGLAAPRSIDLAQELGLLQ
;
A
#
# COMPACT_ATOMS: atom_id res chain seq x y z
N MET A 1 23.17 62.69 29.68
CA MET A 1 22.34 62.23 30.82
C MET A 1 21.33 61.23 30.29
N ARG A 2 21.11 60.15 31.04
CA ARG A 2 20.48 58.87 30.69
C ARG A 2 19.20 58.98 29.85
N SER A 3 19.14 58.24 28.73
CA SER A 3 17.90 57.86 28.04
C SER A 3 17.75 56.34 28.16
N LEU A 4 16.77 55.91 28.95
CA LEU A 4 16.34 54.52 29.09
C LEU A 4 15.26 54.26 28.03
N SER A 5 15.59 53.49 26.99
CA SER A 5 14.60 52.97 26.05
C SER A 5 14.14 51.59 26.52
N GLY A 6 12.91 51.52 27.02
CA GLY A 6 12.25 50.27 27.38
C GLY A 6 11.78 49.52 26.13
N ILE A 7 12.14 48.25 26.04
CA ILE A 7 11.61 47.32 25.03
C ILE A 7 10.43 46.60 25.68
N ALA A 8 9.22 46.89 25.21
CA ALA A 8 8.01 46.15 25.58
C ALA A 8 7.98 44.85 24.76
N ALA A 9 8.14 43.71 25.44
CA ALA A 9 7.92 42.39 24.84
C ALA A 9 6.42 42.06 24.96
N SER A 10 5.69 42.14 23.84
CA SER A 10 4.32 41.63 23.74
C SER A 10 4.34 40.10 23.69
N LEU A 11 3.93 39.48 24.79
CA LEU A 11 3.66 38.05 24.87
C LEU A 11 2.36 37.75 24.11
N PHE A 12 2.45 37.13 22.94
CA PHE A 12 1.28 36.55 22.26
C PHE A 12 0.95 35.21 22.92
N MET A 13 -0.01 35.23 23.85
CA MET A 13 -0.68 34.02 24.35
C MET A 13 -1.41 33.35 23.19
N HIS A 14 -0.84 32.27 22.66
CA HIS A 14 -1.57 31.34 21.80
C HIS A 14 -2.50 30.51 22.70
N PHE A 15 -3.80 30.79 22.63
CA PHE A 15 -4.81 29.87 23.12
C PHE A 15 -4.82 28.66 22.19
N ALA A 16 -4.11 27.61 22.58
CA ALA A 16 -4.31 26.29 22.02
C ALA A 16 -5.68 25.80 22.50
N PHE A 17 -6.66 25.75 21.60
CA PHE A 17 -7.85 24.93 21.82
C PHE A 17 -7.41 23.47 21.79
N ALA A 18 -7.15 22.90 22.96
CA ALA A 18 -7.15 21.45 23.12
C ALA A 18 -8.58 21.00 22.82
N GLN A 19 -8.81 20.44 21.63
CA GLN A 19 -9.97 19.59 21.41
C GLN A 19 -9.72 18.35 22.27
N ASP A 20 -10.54 18.16 23.30
CA ASP A 20 -10.55 16.92 24.06
C ASP A 20 -10.73 15.77 23.08
N ALA A 21 -9.69 14.93 22.95
CA ALA A 21 -9.83 13.67 22.26
C ALA A 21 -10.93 12.89 22.98
N PRO A 22 -11.99 12.43 22.30
CA PRO A 22 -12.99 11.60 22.94
C PRO A 22 -12.26 10.40 23.55
N SER A 23 -12.37 10.24 24.87
CA SER A 23 -11.88 9.05 25.57
C SER A 23 -12.39 7.84 24.81
N ALA A 24 -11.49 7.15 24.09
CA ALA A 24 -11.87 6.09 23.19
C ALA A 24 -12.57 5.01 24.02
N ILE A 25 -13.88 4.89 23.87
CA ILE A 25 -14.62 3.78 24.43
C ILE A 25 -14.14 2.56 23.64
N GLY A 26 -13.25 1.78 24.26
CA GLY A 26 -12.72 0.56 23.66
C GLY A 26 -13.84 -0.39 23.25
N GLY A 27 -13.59 -1.20 22.23
CA GLY A 27 -14.54 -2.16 21.67
C GLY A 27 -14.84 -1.96 20.19
N LEU A 28 -15.87 -2.66 19.73
CA LEU A 28 -16.31 -2.66 18.34
C LEU A 28 -17.27 -1.51 18.07
N GLN A 29 -16.93 -0.67 17.10
CA GLN A 29 -17.77 0.39 16.54
C GLN A 29 -18.22 -0.02 15.15
N GLN A 30 -19.53 0.03 14.92
CA GLN A 30 -20.17 -0.30 13.64
C GLN A 30 -20.67 0.96 12.95
N ASP A 31 -20.86 0.88 11.63
CA ASP A 31 -21.39 1.97 10.80
C ASP A 31 -20.65 3.31 10.99
N VAL A 32 -19.34 3.25 11.29
CA VAL A 32 -18.51 4.44 11.45
C VAL A 32 -18.43 5.17 10.12
N VAL A 33 -18.73 6.47 10.13
CA VAL A 33 -18.60 7.34 8.96
C VAL A 33 -17.37 8.23 9.15
N PHE A 34 -16.54 8.25 8.12
CA PHE A 34 -15.33 9.07 8.04
C PHE A 34 -15.59 10.32 7.19
N SER A 35 -14.74 11.33 7.34
CA SER A 35 -14.92 12.63 6.68
C SER A 35 -13.64 13.18 6.06
N ASP A 36 -12.48 12.77 6.55
CA ASP A 36 -11.21 13.27 6.03
C ASP A 36 -10.86 12.52 4.74
N THR A 37 -10.47 13.28 3.71
CA THR A 37 -9.88 12.74 2.48
C THR A 37 -8.37 12.65 2.61
N SER A 38 -7.71 11.95 1.68
CA SER A 38 -6.25 11.90 1.58
C SER A 38 -5.78 12.20 0.16
N PRO A 39 -4.74 13.03 -0.05
CA PRO A 39 -4.09 13.13 -1.36
C PRO A 39 -3.57 11.77 -1.85
N LEU A 40 -3.21 10.87 -0.93
CA LEU A 40 -2.75 9.52 -1.24
C LEU A 40 -3.84 8.63 -1.86
N SER A 41 -5.11 8.89 -1.57
CA SER A 41 -6.24 8.17 -2.17
C SER A 41 -6.76 8.84 -3.45
N SER A 42 -6.11 9.90 -3.94
CA SER A 42 -6.54 10.58 -5.16
C SER A 42 -6.42 9.68 -6.40
N ASN A 43 -7.28 9.88 -7.39
CA ASN A 43 -7.21 9.16 -8.67
C ASN A 43 -5.83 9.29 -9.33
N SER A 44 -5.23 10.49 -9.30
CA SER A 44 -3.90 10.73 -9.85
C SER A 44 -2.81 9.95 -9.13
N GLU A 45 -2.87 9.87 -7.80
CA GLU A 45 -1.84 9.20 -7.01
C GLU A 45 -1.97 7.67 -7.09
N LEU A 46 -3.20 7.16 -7.10
CA LEU A 46 -3.48 5.74 -7.38
C LEU A 46 -2.94 5.34 -8.75
N MET A 47 -3.25 6.09 -9.80
CA MET A 47 -2.70 5.79 -11.14
C MET A 47 -1.18 5.86 -11.17
N ARG A 48 -0.56 6.84 -10.48
CA ARG A 48 0.90 6.99 -10.43
C ARG A 48 1.59 5.81 -9.73
N ARG A 49 0.99 5.27 -8.67
CA ARG A 49 1.59 4.22 -7.83
C ARG A 49 1.25 2.80 -8.29
N MET A 50 0.08 2.61 -8.92
CA MET A 50 -0.50 1.27 -9.15
C MET A 50 -0.59 0.88 -10.63
N LEU A 51 -0.32 1.80 -11.57
CA LEU A 51 -0.25 1.50 -13.00
C LEU A 51 1.20 1.59 -13.49
N THR A 52 1.49 0.95 -14.62
CA THR A 52 2.76 1.17 -15.31
C THR A 52 2.86 2.66 -15.74
N PRO A 53 4.07 3.25 -15.78
CA PRO A 53 4.26 4.63 -16.17
C PRO A 53 3.58 5.04 -17.48
N LEU A 54 3.65 4.19 -18.52
CA LEU A 54 3.00 4.51 -19.80
C LEU A 54 1.48 4.46 -19.70
N LYS A 55 0.89 3.48 -19.00
CA LYS A 55 -0.56 3.42 -18.75
C LYS A 55 -1.04 4.65 -17.98
N ALA A 56 -0.33 5.04 -16.92
CA ALA A 56 -0.65 6.22 -16.13
C ALA A 56 -0.58 7.51 -16.95
N ALA A 57 0.48 7.69 -17.75
CA ALA A 57 0.65 8.84 -18.62
C ALA A 57 -0.45 8.92 -19.70
N GLN A 58 -0.81 7.78 -20.29
CA GLN A 58 -1.88 7.70 -21.28
C GLN A 58 -3.25 8.02 -20.67
N ALA A 59 -3.55 7.49 -19.48
CA ALA A 59 -4.80 7.79 -18.77
C ALA A 59 -4.95 9.28 -18.47
N ALA A 60 -3.88 9.93 -17.97
CA ALA A 60 -3.86 11.36 -17.71
C ALA A 60 -4.13 12.19 -18.99
N ARG A 61 -3.57 11.77 -20.13
CA ARG A 61 -3.78 12.43 -21.44
C ARG A 61 -5.21 12.28 -21.96
N ILE A 62 -5.79 11.08 -21.86
CA ILE A 62 -7.19 10.83 -22.26
C ILE A 62 -8.14 11.70 -21.43
N GLY A 63 -7.92 11.77 -20.12
CA GLY A 63 -8.66 12.68 -19.23
C GLY A 63 -8.60 14.12 -19.71
N ALA A 64 -7.38 14.65 -19.92
CA ALA A 64 -7.18 16.03 -20.39
C ALA A 64 -7.86 16.33 -21.73
N ARG A 65 -7.79 15.41 -22.71
CA ARG A 65 -8.40 15.56 -24.04
C ARG A 65 -9.92 15.52 -24.02
N SER A 66 -10.50 14.69 -23.16
CA SER A 66 -11.95 14.54 -23.07
C SER A 66 -12.65 15.74 -22.41
N GLY A 67 -11.89 16.70 -21.86
CA GLY A 67 -12.42 17.79 -21.03
C GLY A 67 -13.04 17.33 -19.72
N LYS A 68 -13.05 16.02 -19.44
CA LYS A 68 -13.52 15.45 -18.18
C LYS A 68 -12.38 15.52 -17.16
N ARG A 69 -12.48 16.46 -16.22
CA ARG A 69 -11.65 16.41 -15.02
C ARG A 69 -12.09 15.19 -14.20
N LEU A 70 -11.23 14.20 -14.03
CA LEU A 70 -11.48 13.13 -13.07
C LEU A 70 -11.78 13.76 -11.70
N SER A 71 -12.73 13.18 -10.96
CA SER A 71 -12.90 13.56 -9.57
C SER A 71 -11.56 13.38 -8.86
N GLU A 72 -11.23 14.28 -7.94
CA GLU A 72 -9.97 14.16 -7.19
C GLU A 72 -9.95 12.85 -6.40
N GLN A 73 -11.06 12.54 -5.73
CA GLN A 73 -11.27 11.30 -4.99
C GLN A 73 -12.15 10.32 -5.81
N PRO A 74 -11.84 9.02 -5.80
CA PRO A 74 -12.63 8.00 -6.47
C PRO A 74 -13.94 7.67 -5.71
N VAL A 75 -13.97 7.91 -4.40
CA VAL A 75 -15.12 7.64 -3.52
C VAL A 75 -15.50 8.88 -2.71
N ASN A 76 -16.78 9.02 -2.39
CA ASN A 76 -17.25 10.05 -1.45
C ASN A 76 -17.24 9.48 -0.02
N ILE A 77 -16.18 9.76 0.76
CA ILE A 77 -15.96 9.15 2.08
C ILE A 77 -17.13 9.34 3.07
N SER A 78 -17.89 10.43 2.95
CA SER A 78 -19.04 10.68 3.83
C SER A 78 -20.23 9.74 3.60
N GLU A 79 -20.25 9.03 2.47
CA GLU A 79 -21.26 8.03 2.14
C GLU A 79 -20.79 6.60 2.49
N GLU A 80 -19.55 6.46 2.93
CA GLU A 80 -18.90 5.19 3.20
C GLU A 80 -18.99 4.81 4.67
N LYS A 81 -19.04 3.51 4.92
CA LYS A 81 -19.21 2.94 6.26
C LYS A 81 -18.06 2.01 6.59
N PHE A 82 -17.64 2.05 7.84
CA PHE A 82 -16.52 1.28 8.35
C PHE A 82 -16.91 0.57 9.63
N VAL A 83 -16.22 -0.53 9.89
CA VAL A 83 -16.11 -1.11 11.23
C VAL A 83 -14.75 -0.74 11.78
N VAL A 84 -14.72 -0.26 13.02
CA VAL A 84 -13.49 0.06 13.75
C VAL A 84 -13.52 -0.72 15.06
N TYR A 85 -12.43 -1.41 15.37
CA TYR A 85 -12.24 -2.02 16.69
C TYR A 85 -11.05 -1.38 17.38
N ILE A 86 -11.26 -0.96 18.63
CA ILE A 86 -10.25 -0.26 19.43
C ILE A 86 -9.96 -1.09 20.68
N PRO A 87 -8.71 -1.51 20.91
CA PRO A 87 -8.34 -2.16 22.16
C PRO A 87 -8.63 -1.25 23.38
N PRO A 88 -9.13 -1.79 24.50
CA PRO A 88 -9.56 -1.00 25.65
C PRO A 88 -8.42 -0.38 26.44
N ARG A 89 -7.17 -0.75 26.15
CA ARG A 89 -5.98 -0.20 26.78
C ARG A 89 -5.04 0.31 25.70
N GLU A 90 -4.76 1.61 25.74
CA GLU A 90 -3.77 2.24 24.88
C GLU A 90 -2.35 1.75 25.26
N PRO A 91 -1.55 1.29 24.28
CA PRO A 91 -0.15 0.95 24.53
C PRO A 91 0.71 2.20 24.78
N PRO A 92 1.80 2.13 25.56
CA PRO A 92 2.64 3.30 25.89
C PRO A 92 3.23 4.08 24.70
N HIS A 93 3.36 3.45 23.54
CA HIS A 93 3.90 4.05 22.32
C HIS A 93 2.82 4.33 21.26
N GLY A 94 1.54 4.23 21.64
CA GLY A 94 0.41 4.27 20.71
C GLY A 94 0.00 2.89 20.20
N TYR A 95 -1.18 2.84 19.60
CA TYR A 95 -1.73 1.66 18.96
C TYR A 95 -0.97 1.31 17.69
N ALA A 96 -0.85 0.01 17.40
CA ALA A 96 -0.67 -0.42 16.01
C ALA A 96 -1.99 -0.26 15.24
N LEU A 97 -1.92 -0.17 13.92
CA LEU A 97 -3.08 -0.16 13.04
C LEU A 97 -3.02 -1.33 12.06
N LEU A 98 -4.12 -2.05 11.93
CA LEU A 98 -4.36 -3.05 10.89
C LEU A 98 -5.56 -2.64 10.05
N VAL A 99 -5.31 -2.12 8.85
CA VAL A 99 -6.34 -1.91 7.83
C VAL A 99 -6.64 -3.25 7.18
N PHE A 100 -7.90 -3.68 7.16
CA PHE A 100 -8.28 -4.98 6.61
C PHE A 100 -9.17 -4.82 5.37
N VAL A 101 -8.73 -5.38 4.24
CA VAL A 101 -9.48 -5.44 2.99
C VAL A 101 -10.22 -6.78 2.90
N PRO A 102 -11.56 -6.79 2.94
CA PRO A 102 -12.34 -8.02 2.88
C PRO A 102 -12.53 -8.50 1.43
N PRO A 103 -12.80 -9.80 1.21
CA PRO A 103 -13.33 -10.29 -0.06
C PRO A 103 -14.87 -10.19 -0.15
N TRP A 104 -15.55 -9.86 0.96
CA TRP A 104 -17.00 -9.69 1.05
C TRP A 104 -17.40 -8.22 1.22
N GLN A 105 -18.68 -7.90 1.05
CA GLN A 105 -19.16 -6.50 1.05
C GLN A 105 -19.39 -5.92 2.45
N ASP A 106 -19.75 -6.74 3.43
CA ASP A 106 -20.05 -6.25 4.78
C ASP A 106 -18.77 -5.90 5.55
N ALA A 107 -18.69 -4.69 6.10
CA ALA A 107 -17.66 -4.39 7.09
C ALA A 107 -17.94 -5.21 8.36
N LYS A 108 -17.02 -6.09 8.74
CA LYS A 108 -17.11 -6.86 9.97
C LYS A 108 -15.72 -7.17 10.51
N LEU A 109 -15.63 -7.22 11.84
CA LEU A 109 -14.49 -7.82 12.52
C LEU A 109 -14.62 -9.35 12.40
N PRO A 110 -13.60 -10.06 11.89
CA PRO A 110 -13.64 -11.52 11.86
C PRO A 110 -13.79 -12.11 13.27
N GLU A 111 -14.44 -13.26 13.33
CA GLU A 111 -14.82 -13.85 14.62
C GLU A 111 -13.61 -14.06 15.53
N ARG A 112 -13.77 -13.68 16.79
CA ARG A 112 -12.79 -13.89 17.87
C ARG A 112 -11.43 -13.19 17.64
N TRP A 113 -11.30 -12.28 16.67
CA TRP A 113 -10.09 -11.48 16.48
C TRP A 113 -9.89 -10.44 17.60
N ALA A 114 -10.97 -9.97 18.22
CA ALA A 114 -10.95 -8.96 19.29
C ALA A 114 -9.90 -9.25 20.38
N SER A 115 -9.88 -10.46 20.94
CA SER A 115 -8.96 -10.82 22.03
C SER A 115 -7.49 -10.88 21.60
N VAL A 116 -7.21 -11.07 20.31
CA VAL A 116 -5.87 -11.02 19.75
C VAL A 116 -5.45 -9.57 19.55
N LEU A 117 -6.34 -8.75 18.97
CA LEU A 117 -6.11 -7.31 18.79
C LEU A 117 -5.87 -6.61 20.13
N ASP A 118 -6.61 -6.98 21.17
CA ASP A 118 -6.39 -6.53 22.55
C ASP A 118 -4.99 -6.83 23.06
N ARG A 119 -4.51 -8.06 22.83
CA ARG A 119 -3.20 -8.52 23.29
C ARG A 119 -2.05 -7.75 22.64
N TYR A 120 -2.19 -7.40 21.37
CA TYR A 120 -1.13 -6.71 20.60
C TYR A 120 -1.29 -5.19 20.56
N GLY A 121 -2.40 -4.65 21.09
CA GLY A 121 -2.69 -3.23 21.06
C GLY A 121 -2.90 -2.72 19.62
N VAL A 122 -3.66 -3.45 18.82
CA VAL A 122 -3.88 -3.18 17.39
C VAL A 122 -5.31 -2.67 17.18
N ILE A 123 -5.45 -1.44 16.67
CA ILE A 123 -6.71 -0.96 16.10
C ILE A 123 -6.94 -1.69 14.79
N PHE A 124 -8.16 -2.21 14.60
CA PHE A 124 -8.59 -2.79 13.33
C PHE A 124 -9.59 -1.86 12.66
N VAL A 125 -9.47 -1.70 11.34
CA VAL A 125 -10.46 -0.98 10.54
C VAL A 125 -10.73 -1.71 9.23
N SER A 126 -12.00 -1.78 8.82
CA SER A 126 -12.39 -2.36 7.54
C SER A 126 -13.59 -1.63 6.94
N ALA A 127 -13.55 -1.42 5.63
CA ALA A 127 -14.58 -0.71 4.89
C ALA A 127 -15.70 -1.66 4.42
N ALA A 128 -16.93 -1.16 4.43
CA ALA A 128 -18.04 -1.81 3.75
C ALA A 128 -17.96 -1.52 2.26
N ARG A 129 -18.69 -2.31 1.45
CA ARG A 129 -18.68 -2.20 -0.01
C ARG A 129 -17.25 -2.20 -0.59
N SER A 130 -16.40 -3.09 -0.06
CA SER A 130 -15.00 -3.23 -0.47
C SER A 130 -14.64 -4.69 -0.81
N GLY A 131 -15.66 -5.50 -1.13
CA GLY A 131 -15.50 -6.92 -1.49
C GLY A 131 -15.05 -7.15 -2.93
N ASN A 132 -14.92 -8.41 -3.34
CA ASN A 132 -14.40 -8.80 -4.66
C ASN A 132 -15.26 -8.36 -5.85
N GLY A 133 -16.51 -7.92 -5.63
CA GLY A 133 -17.36 -7.38 -6.69
C GLY A 133 -17.05 -5.93 -7.07
N GLU A 134 -16.17 -5.27 -6.31
CA GLU A 134 -15.84 -3.86 -6.50
C GLU A 134 -14.51 -3.67 -7.25
N GLY A 135 -14.36 -2.53 -7.92
CA GLY A 135 -13.10 -2.18 -8.59
C GLY A 135 -11.98 -1.86 -7.59
N ASP A 136 -10.81 -2.44 -7.79
CA ASP A 136 -9.64 -2.25 -6.90
C ASP A 136 -9.25 -0.77 -6.83
N LEU A 137 -8.83 -0.16 -7.95
CA LEU A 137 -8.44 1.26 -8.02
C LEU A 137 -9.59 2.24 -7.79
N ALA A 138 -10.80 1.88 -8.24
CA ALA A 138 -11.95 2.77 -8.17
C ALA A 138 -12.60 2.81 -6.78
N ARG A 139 -12.28 1.85 -5.90
CA ARG A 139 -13.00 1.70 -4.63
C ARG A 139 -12.20 1.03 -3.51
N ARG A 140 -11.70 -0.18 -3.71
CA ARG A 140 -11.15 -0.99 -2.59
C ARG A 140 -9.85 -0.40 -2.04
N GLU A 141 -8.95 -0.02 -2.94
CA GLU A 141 -7.68 0.62 -2.59
C GLU A 141 -7.86 2.01 -1.92
N PRO A 142 -8.63 2.95 -2.51
CA PRO A 142 -8.86 4.24 -1.87
C PRO A 142 -9.59 4.12 -0.53
N LEU A 143 -10.53 3.18 -0.37
CA LEU A 143 -11.20 2.97 0.93
C LEU A 143 -10.22 2.53 2.02
N ALA A 144 -9.24 1.69 1.70
CA ALA A 144 -8.20 1.27 2.65
C ALA A 144 -7.30 2.46 3.07
N LEU A 145 -6.88 3.30 2.12
CA LEU A 145 -6.08 4.51 2.39
C LEU A 145 -6.88 5.54 3.19
N LEU A 146 -8.17 5.71 2.91
CA LEU A 146 -9.04 6.62 3.66
C LEU A 146 -9.32 6.11 5.08
N ALA A 147 -9.44 4.79 5.26
CA ALA A 147 -9.54 4.17 6.57
C ALA A 147 -8.29 4.46 7.41
N GLU A 148 -7.10 4.28 6.84
CA GLU A 148 -5.84 4.64 7.50
C GLU A 148 -5.82 6.11 7.92
N GLN A 149 -5.99 7.01 6.96
CA GLN A 149 -5.95 8.47 7.16
C GLN A 149 -6.85 8.94 8.30
N ASN A 150 -8.07 8.40 8.39
CA ASN A 150 -9.02 8.82 9.40
C ASN A 150 -8.74 8.18 10.77
N VAL A 151 -8.23 6.96 10.82
CA VAL A 151 -7.88 6.31 12.09
C VAL A 151 -6.65 6.98 12.71
N VAL A 152 -5.60 7.26 11.94
CA VAL A 152 -4.38 7.91 12.47
C VAL A 152 -4.63 9.34 12.94
N ARG A 153 -5.64 10.03 12.39
CA ARG A 153 -6.05 11.37 12.83
C ARG A 153 -6.88 11.36 14.12
N ARG A 154 -7.53 10.24 14.44
CA ARG A 154 -8.49 10.13 15.55
C ARG A 154 -7.93 9.44 16.78
N TYR A 155 -6.91 8.60 16.60
CA TYR A 155 -6.35 7.77 17.66
C TYR A 155 -4.83 7.90 17.70
N PRO A 156 -4.20 7.72 18.88
CA PRO A 156 -2.75 7.74 19.01
C PRO A 156 -2.17 6.47 18.39
N VAL A 157 -1.95 6.48 17.08
CA VAL A 157 -1.33 5.39 16.33
C VAL A 157 0.18 5.62 16.25
N ASP A 158 0.95 4.57 16.50
CA ASP A 158 2.40 4.56 16.26
C ASP A 158 2.63 4.53 14.73
N PRO A 159 3.24 5.57 14.14
CA PRO A 159 3.44 5.64 12.68
C PRO A 159 4.37 4.54 12.15
N GLU A 160 5.15 3.89 13.01
CA GLU A 160 5.99 2.75 12.62
C GLU A 160 5.26 1.39 12.73
N ARG A 161 3.98 1.39 13.12
CA ARG A 161 3.16 0.18 13.30
C ARG A 161 1.83 0.26 12.56
N ILE A 162 1.85 0.79 11.34
CA ILE A 162 0.71 0.83 10.42
C ILE A 162 0.84 -0.31 9.40
N TYR A 163 -0.15 -1.19 9.37
CA TYR A 163 -0.14 -2.40 8.55
C TYR A 163 -1.42 -2.55 7.77
N ILE A 164 -1.34 -3.33 6.68
CA ILE A 164 -2.50 -3.73 5.91
C ILE A 164 -2.65 -5.25 5.88
N ALA A 165 -3.87 -5.74 5.83
CA ALA A 165 -4.17 -7.14 5.73
C ALA A 165 -5.35 -7.37 4.80
N GLY A 166 -5.50 -8.60 4.33
CA GLY A 166 -6.70 -8.99 3.61
C GLY A 166 -6.84 -10.49 3.55
N PHE A 167 -8.00 -10.94 3.05
CA PHE A 167 -8.27 -12.35 2.79
C PHE A 167 -8.64 -12.56 1.32
N SER A 168 -8.09 -13.61 0.69
CA SER A 168 -8.43 -13.98 -0.69
C SER A 168 -8.16 -12.82 -1.66
N GLY A 169 -9.15 -12.42 -2.45
CA GLY A 169 -9.06 -11.22 -3.30
C GLY A 169 -8.71 -9.93 -2.53
N GLY A 170 -9.11 -9.79 -1.27
CA GLY A 170 -8.70 -8.66 -0.43
C GLY A 170 -7.22 -8.72 -0.01
N SER A 171 -6.66 -9.92 0.12
CA SER A 171 -5.23 -10.11 0.39
C SER A 171 -4.37 -9.64 -0.79
N ARG A 172 -4.83 -9.87 -2.02
CA ARG A 172 -4.18 -9.35 -3.24
C ARG A 172 -4.19 -7.81 -3.27
N VAL A 173 -5.28 -7.17 -2.86
CA VAL A 173 -5.37 -5.71 -2.71
C VAL A 173 -4.42 -5.21 -1.61
N ALA A 174 -4.37 -5.88 -0.46
CA ALA A 174 -3.45 -5.55 0.62
C ALA A 174 -1.98 -5.60 0.17
N MET A 175 -1.62 -6.63 -0.61
CA MET A 175 -0.29 -6.77 -1.20
C MET A 175 0.05 -5.60 -2.15
N ARG A 176 -0.86 -5.24 -3.07
CA ARG A 176 -0.67 -4.10 -3.97
C ARG A 176 -0.48 -2.79 -3.21
N LEU A 177 -1.25 -2.56 -2.15
CA LEU A 177 -1.13 -1.36 -1.32
C LEU A 177 0.16 -1.33 -0.51
N ALA A 178 0.63 -2.46 0.02
CA ALA A 178 1.92 -2.53 0.68
C ALA A 178 3.08 -2.23 -0.28
N LEU A 179 2.98 -2.71 -1.52
CA LEU A 179 3.93 -2.41 -2.59
C LEU A 179 3.91 -0.93 -3.00
N GLY A 180 2.73 -0.38 -3.29
CA GLY A 180 2.57 0.99 -3.80
C GLY A 180 2.62 2.09 -2.74
N TYR A 181 2.38 1.77 -1.46
CA TYR A 181 2.34 2.72 -0.35
C TYR A 181 3.21 2.28 0.85
N PRO A 182 4.50 2.00 0.66
CA PRO A 182 5.40 1.60 1.75
C PRO A 182 5.71 2.78 2.70
N ASP A 183 5.41 4.00 2.27
CA ASP A 183 5.39 5.22 3.08
C ASP A 183 4.22 5.26 4.08
N VAL A 184 3.13 4.54 3.80
CA VAL A 184 1.97 4.39 4.70
C VAL A 184 2.03 3.07 5.48
N PHE A 185 2.16 1.94 4.76
CA PHE A 185 2.10 0.61 5.35
C PHE A 185 3.51 0.03 5.55
N ARG A 186 3.89 -0.21 6.79
CA ARG A 186 5.19 -0.82 7.17
C ARG A 186 5.23 -2.34 6.95
N GLY A 187 4.09 -2.94 6.64
CA GLY A 187 4.02 -4.36 6.31
C GLY A 187 2.61 -4.83 5.96
N ALA A 188 2.52 -6.07 5.49
CA ALA A 188 1.25 -6.70 5.17
C ALA A 188 1.09 -8.12 5.71
N LEU A 189 -0.13 -8.46 6.12
CA LEU A 189 -0.57 -9.83 6.39
C LEU A 189 -1.43 -10.32 5.22
N LEU A 190 -0.90 -11.28 4.47
CA LEU A 190 -1.48 -11.77 3.23
C LEU A 190 -2.15 -13.12 3.47
N ASN A 191 -3.43 -13.14 3.84
CA ASN A 191 -4.17 -14.37 4.11
C ASN A 191 -4.73 -14.97 2.81
N ALA A 192 -4.18 -16.10 2.37
CA ALA A 192 -4.66 -16.90 1.24
C ALA A 192 -4.93 -16.07 -0.02
N GLY A 193 -3.98 -15.22 -0.43
CA GLY A 193 -4.09 -14.46 -1.68
C GLY A 193 -2.91 -13.52 -1.89
N SER A 194 -2.21 -13.70 -2.99
CA SER A 194 -1.06 -12.88 -3.39
C SER A 194 -0.81 -13.06 -4.87
N ASP A 195 -0.10 -12.12 -5.48
CA ASP A 195 0.29 -12.20 -6.88
C ASP A 195 1.82 -12.03 -7.01
N PRO A 196 2.45 -12.53 -8.08
CA PRO A 196 3.75 -12.04 -8.52
C PRO A 196 3.74 -10.52 -8.75
N ILE A 197 4.92 -9.90 -8.67
CA ILE A 197 5.14 -8.48 -8.98
C ILE A 197 6.10 -8.30 -10.16
N GLY A 198 6.10 -7.10 -10.75
CA GLY A 198 7.00 -6.73 -11.85
C GLY A 198 6.51 -7.20 -13.21
N ASP A 199 5.20 -7.08 -13.42
CA ASP A 199 4.53 -7.28 -14.70
C ASP A 199 3.45 -6.21 -14.93
N ALA A 200 2.69 -6.36 -16.01
CA ALA A 200 1.68 -5.40 -16.43
C ALA A 200 0.44 -5.32 -15.51
N ASP A 201 0.20 -6.36 -14.69
CA ASP A 201 -0.95 -6.51 -13.80
C ASP A 201 -0.61 -6.07 -12.36
N VAL A 202 0.63 -6.33 -11.92
CA VAL A 202 1.18 -5.82 -10.66
C VAL A 202 2.51 -5.10 -10.93
N PRO A 203 2.43 -3.86 -11.46
CA PRO A 203 3.61 -3.11 -11.82
C PRO A 203 4.39 -2.66 -10.60
N LEU A 204 5.70 -2.47 -10.78
CA LEU A 204 6.53 -1.86 -9.74
C LEU A 204 6.16 -0.38 -9.56
N PRO A 205 6.14 0.13 -8.31
CA PRO A 205 5.82 1.51 -8.04
C PRO A 205 7.01 2.43 -8.42
N PRO A 206 6.83 3.76 -8.33
CA PRO A 206 7.92 4.73 -8.47
C PRO A 206 9.17 4.36 -7.66
N ARG A 207 10.36 4.64 -8.24
CA ARG A 207 11.65 4.15 -7.72
C ARG A 207 11.89 4.45 -6.24
N ASP A 208 11.58 5.66 -5.79
CA ASP A 208 11.72 6.06 -4.39
C ASP A 208 10.90 5.19 -3.44
N LEU A 209 9.63 4.94 -3.78
CA LEU A 209 8.74 4.07 -3.04
C LEU A 209 9.22 2.62 -3.10
N PHE A 210 9.64 2.13 -4.26
CA PHE A 210 10.09 0.74 -4.38
C PHE A 210 11.35 0.47 -3.56
N LEU A 211 12.28 1.42 -3.51
CA LEU A 211 13.47 1.33 -2.66
C LEU A 211 13.09 1.29 -1.17
N GLN A 212 12.08 2.06 -0.77
CA GLN A 212 11.55 2.00 0.60
C GLN A 212 10.91 0.64 0.89
N PHE A 213 10.08 0.12 -0.01
CA PHE A 213 9.47 -1.20 0.11
C PHE A 213 10.51 -2.30 0.36
N GLN A 214 11.53 -2.36 -0.51
CA GLN A 214 12.64 -3.30 -0.38
C GLN A 214 13.45 -3.17 0.92
N ASN A 215 13.52 -1.96 1.51
CA ASN A 215 14.33 -1.69 2.70
C ASN A 215 13.62 -2.06 4.01
N SER A 216 12.31 -1.89 4.08
CA SER A 216 11.60 -1.82 5.36
C SER A 216 10.23 -2.49 5.41
N THR A 217 9.67 -2.92 4.28
CA THR A 217 8.32 -3.51 4.30
C THR A 217 8.39 -5.00 4.57
N ARG A 218 7.76 -5.44 5.67
CA ARG A 218 7.61 -6.86 6.00
C ARG A 218 6.36 -7.46 5.38
N LEU A 219 6.48 -8.62 4.75
CA LEU A 219 5.33 -9.40 4.26
C LEU A 219 5.19 -10.69 5.06
N VAL A 220 3.99 -10.95 5.56
CA VAL A 220 3.64 -12.20 6.24
C VAL A 220 2.57 -12.91 5.44
N TYR A 221 2.95 -13.99 4.76
CA TYR A 221 2.03 -14.86 4.03
C TYR A 221 1.39 -15.84 5.01
N LEU A 222 0.08 -16.04 4.89
CA LEU A 222 -0.67 -16.96 5.75
C LEU A 222 -1.65 -17.76 4.90
N THR A 223 -1.44 -19.06 4.76
CA THR A 223 -2.31 -19.91 3.94
C THR A 223 -2.68 -21.20 4.68
N GLY A 224 -3.88 -21.71 4.45
CA GLY A 224 -4.30 -23.01 4.96
C GLY A 224 -3.58 -24.16 4.24
N GLU A 225 -3.21 -25.20 4.98
CA GLU A 225 -2.54 -26.39 4.44
C GLU A 225 -3.32 -27.09 3.31
N GLU A 226 -4.65 -27.05 3.37
CA GLU A 226 -5.55 -27.68 2.40
C GLU A 226 -5.92 -26.73 1.24
N ASP A 227 -5.49 -25.47 1.30
CA ASP A 227 -5.74 -24.44 0.27
C ASP A 227 -4.62 -24.41 -0.77
N LEU A 228 -4.49 -25.52 -1.51
CA LEU A 228 -3.35 -25.74 -2.41
C LEU A 228 -3.20 -24.66 -3.49
N VAL A 229 -4.31 -24.11 -3.99
CA VAL A 229 -4.29 -23.05 -5.02
C VAL A 229 -3.61 -21.79 -4.47
N HIS A 230 -4.04 -21.31 -3.31
CA HIS A 230 -3.46 -20.10 -2.73
C HIS A 230 -2.08 -20.37 -2.12
N PHE A 231 -1.75 -21.62 -1.81
CA PHE A 231 -0.39 -22.00 -1.43
C PHE A 231 0.57 -21.86 -2.61
N GLU A 232 0.21 -22.36 -3.80
CA GLU A 232 1.00 -22.17 -5.02
C GLU A 232 1.15 -20.68 -5.37
N MET A 233 0.06 -19.91 -5.30
CA MET A 233 0.11 -18.45 -5.50
C MET A 233 1.05 -17.73 -4.51
N ALA A 234 1.12 -18.19 -3.26
CA ALA A 234 2.05 -17.64 -2.28
C ALA A 234 3.50 -17.96 -2.65
N VAL A 235 3.79 -19.19 -3.11
CA VAL A 235 5.14 -19.58 -3.56
C VAL A 235 5.60 -18.73 -4.74
N ASP A 236 4.73 -18.54 -5.74
CA ASP A 236 5.04 -17.72 -6.93
C ASP A 236 5.26 -16.25 -6.56
N SER A 237 4.40 -15.70 -5.69
CA SER A 237 4.54 -14.34 -5.18
C SER A 237 5.85 -14.15 -4.41
N ILE A 238 6.19 -15.04 -3.47
CA ILE A 238 7.43 -14.99 -2.69
C ILE A 238 8.66 -15.06 -3.61
N THR A 239 8.61 -15.92 -4.63
CA THR A 239 9.69 -16.06 -5.61
C THR A 239 9.88 -14.75 -6.38
N SER A 240 8.79 -14.16 -6.88
CA SER A 240 8.84 -12.86 -7.55
C SER A 240 9.36 -11.74 -6.64
N MET A 241 8.87 -11.65 -5.39
CA MET A 241 9.35 -10.66 -4.42
C MET A 241 10.88 -10.75 -4.22
N ARG A 242 11.42 -11.96 -4.11
CA ARG A 242 12.86 -12.18 -3.96
C ARG A 242 13.64 -11.80 -5.21
N ASN A 243 13.12 -12.09 -6.40
CA ASN A 243 13.72 -11.66 -7.67
C ASN A 243 13.79 -10.13 -7.76
N TRP A 244 12.84 -9.45 -7.13
CA TRP A 244 12.76 -8.00 -7.04
C TRP A 244 13.35 -7.40 -5.75
N CYS A 245 14.22 -8.15 -5.08
CA CYS A 245 14.97 -7.75 -3.89
C CYS A 245 14.15 -7.39 -2.64
N ALA A 246 12.91 -7.84 -2.54
CA ALA A 246 12.13 -7.81 -1.31
C ALA A 246 12.39 -9.10 -0.51
N PHE A 247 13.02 -8.94 0.66
CA PHE A 247 13.55 -10.07 1.43
C PHE A 247 12.96 -10.26 2.83
N ASP A 248 12.35 -9.22 3.43
CA ASP A 248 11.70 -9.32 4.75
C ASP A 248 10.34 -10.02 4.60
N ILE A 249 10.39 -11.34 4.49
CA ILE A 249 9.25 -12.21 4.17
C ILE A 249 9.17 -13.34 5.19
N ASP A 250 7.98 -13.53 5.72
CA ASP A 250 7.58 -14.66 6.55
C ASP A 250 6.44 -15.42 5.87
N ALA A 251 6.36 -16.73 6.08
CA ALA A 251 5.32 -17.57 5.51
C ALA A 251 4.87 -18.61 6.54
N GLU A 252 3.60 -18.50 6.92
CA GLU A 252 2.93 -19.31 7.92
C GLU A 252 1.90 -20.22 7.25
N ILE A 253 1.88 -21.48 7.66
CA ILE A 253 0.86 -22.45 7.23
C ILE A 253 -0.09 -22.68 8.41
N THR A 254 -1.40 -22.61 8.13
CA THR A 254 -2.42 -23.02 9.10
C THR A 254 -2.78 -24.47 8.85
N HIS A 255 -2.31 -25.35 9.74
CA HIS A 255 -2.59 -26.79 9.67
C HIS A 255 -4.08 -27.09 9.72
N HIS A 256 -4.52 -28.11 8.97
CA HIS A 256 -5.91 -28.57 8.92
C HIS A 256 -6.92 -27.46 8.56
N ALA A 257 -6.49 -26.48 7.75
CA ALA A 257 -7.35 -25.41 7.28
C ALA A 257 -7.32 -25.35 5.74
N GLY A 258 -8.50 -25.18 5.14
CA GLY A 258 -8.65 -24.86 3.72
C GLY A 258 -8.65 -23.34 3.48
N HIS A 259 -9.44 -22.90 2.48
CA HIS A 259 -9.57 -21.48 2.14
C HIS A 259 -10.41 -20.73 3.19
N ALA A 260 -9.77 -20.30 4.27
CA ALA A 260 -10.42 -19.65 5.41
C ALA A 260 -9.68 -18.41 5.89
N VAL A 261 -10.42 -17.51 6.54
CA VAL A 261 -9.85 -16.39 7.29
C VAL A 261 -9.07 -16.94 8.48
N ALA A 262 -7.92 -16.32 8.78
CA ALA A 262 -7.10 -16.66 9.94
C ALA A 262 -7.95 -16.81 11.20
N ASP A 263 -7.84 -17.96 11.87
CA ASP A 263 -8.36 -18.11 13.21
C ASP A 263 -7.55 -17.25 14.21
N PRO A 264 -7.97 -17.12 15.48
CA PRO A 264 -7.25 -16.31 16.45
C PRO A 264 -5.79 -16.74 16.69
N ALA A 265 -5.48 -18.03 16.57
CA ALA A 265 -4.13 -18.53 16.79
C ALA A 265 -3.22 -18.19 15.60
N ALA A 266 -3.71 -18.38 14.38
CA ALA A 266 -3.04 -18.01 13.15
C ALA A 266 -2.82 -16.50 13.08
N LEU A 267 -3.84 -15.69 13.37
CA LEU A 267 -3.72 -14.23 13.46
C LEU A 267 -2.66 -13.82 14.50
N SER A 268 -2.65 -14.45 15.68
CA SER A 268 -1.67 -14.13 16.72
C SER A 268 -0.24 -14.42 16.26
N ARG A 269 0.01 -15.53 15.56
CA ARG A 269 1.34 -15.82 14.99
C ARG A 269 1.71 -14.81 13.91
N ALA A 270 0.80 -14.54 13.00
CA ALA A 270 1.03 -13.60 11.90
C ALA A 270 1.28 -12.17 12.40
N LEU A 271 0.54 -11.69 13.41
CA LEU A 271 0.78 -10.39 14.04
C LEU A 271 2.13 -10.36 14.77
N LYS A 272 2.49 -11.44 15.47
CA LYS A 272 3.81 -11.53 16.11
C LYS A 272 4.93 -11.44 15.08
N ALA A 273 4.80 -12.14 13.96
CA ALA A 273 5.75 -12.06 12.85
C ALA A 273 5.78 -10.63 12.28
N LEU A 274 4.63 -10.04 11.96
CA LEU A 274 4.53 -8.72 11.34
C LEU A 274 5.13 -7.60 12.20
N LEU A 275 4.96 -7.70 13.52
CA LEU A 275 5.49 -6.74 14.49
C LEU A 275 7.00 -6.91 14.76
N ASN A 276 7.66 -7.88 14.15
CA ASN A 276 9.09 -8.17 14.32
C ASN A 276 9.82 -8.13 12.95
N PRO A 277 9.99 -6.93 12.36
CA PRO A 277 10.64 -6.78 11.06
C PRO A 277 12.11 -7.16 11.09
N GLU A 278 12.56 -7.78 10.00
CA GLU A 278 13.96 -8.15 9.79
C GLU A 278 14.59 -7.22 8.75
N ARG A 279 15.68 -6.55 9.11
CA ARG A 279 16.38 -5.70 8.15
C ARG A 279 17.06 -6.57 7.10
N PRO A 280 16.88 -6.27 5.79
CA PRO A 280 17.58 -6.98 4.74
C PRO A 280 19.10 -6.86 4.89
N GLU A 281 19.81 -7.95 4.60
CA GLU A 281 21.27 -7.96 4.55
C GLU A 281 21.80 -6.92 3.52
N PRO A 282 22.54 -5.87 3.94
CA PRO A 282 22.83 -4.73 3.09
C PRO A 282 23.56 -5.09 1.79
N ASN A 283 24.53 -6.00 1.87
CA ASN A 283 25.32 -6.43 0.71
C ASN A 283 24.49 -7.25 -0.29
N ARG A 284 23.58 -8.10 0.22
CA ARG A 284 22.66 -8.88 -0.63
C ARG A 284 21.69 -7.95 -1.35
N LEU A 285 21.13 -6.98 -0.64
CA LEU A 285 20.20 -6.01 -1.21
C LEU A 285 20.88 -5.13 -2.27
N ALA A 286 22.08 -4.62 -1.98
CA ALA A 286 22.85 -3.82 -2.93
C ALA A 286 23.21 -4.62 -4.21
N ALA A 287 23.68 -5.86 -4.07
CA ALA A 287 24.00 -6.71 -5.21
C ALA A 287 22.78 -7.00 -6.09
N CYS A 288 21.64 -7.34 -5.48
CA CYS A 288 20.39 -7.59 -6.18
C CYS A 288 19.92 -6.35 -6.96
N ARG A 289 19.90 -5.17 -6.31
CA ARG A 289 19.56 -3.90 -6.96
C ARG A 289 20.47 -3.57 -8.14
N SER A 290 21.77 -3.76 -7.98
CA SER A 290 22.74 -3.52 -9.05
C SER A 290 22.49 -4.40 -10.28
N GLY A 291 22.01 -5.64 -10.09
CA GLY A 291 21.60 -6.52 -11.18
C GLY A 291 20.43 -5.94 -11.97
N ILE A 292 19.35 -5.59 -11.27
CA ILE A 292 18.16 -4.96 -11.86
C ILE A 292 18.50 -3.67 -12.59
N GLU A 293 19.32 -2.81 -11.99
CA GLU A 293 19.71 -1.53 -12.60
C GLU A 293 20.53 -1.74 -13.87
N THR A 294 21.40 -2.75 -13.89
CA THR A 294 22.19 -3.10 -15.09
C THR A 294 21.29 -3.58 -16.22
N GLU A 295 20.33 -4.44 -15.91
CA GLU A 295 19.36 -4.99 -16.87
C GLU A 295 18.47 -3.88 -17.45
N LEU A 296 17.86 -3.06 -16.59
CA LEU A 296 17.04 -1.93 -17.00
C LEU A 296 17.84 -0.96 -17.89
N ALA A 297 19.07 -0.63 -17.51
CA ALA A 297 19.91 0.26 -18.29
C ALA A 297 20.26 -0.33 -19.67
N ALA A 298 20.43 -1.64 -19.77
CA ALA A 298 20.63 -2.31 -21.06
C ALA A 298 19.37 -2.25 -21.94
N GLY A 299 18.20 -2.51 -21.36
CA GLY A 299 16.91 -2.40 -22.05
C GLY A 299 16.67 -0.98 -22.59
N LEU A 300 16.85 0.05 -21.75
CA LEU A 300 16.68 1.45 -22.17
C LEU A 300 17.66 1.84 -23.30
N ARG A 301 18.93 1.44 -23.21
CA ARG A 301 19.92 1.68 -24.30
C ARG A 301 19.52 0.99 -25.60
N ASN A 302 18.93 -0.20 -25.52
CA ASN A 302 18.43 -0.89 -26.71
C ASN A 302 17.27 -0.12 -27.36
N ALA A 303 16.28 0.31 -26.57
CA ALA A 303 15.17 1.12 -27.07
C ALA A 303 15.66 2.43 -27.72
N GLU A 304 16.61 3.12 -27.10
CA GLU A 304 17.26 4.32 -27.65
C GLU A 304 17.95 4.06 -28.99
N SER A 305 18.70 2.96 -29.09
CA SER A 305 19.39 2.56 -30.34
C SER A 305 18.40 2.26 -31.47
N LEU A 306 17.27 1.63 -31.15
CA LEU A 306 16.20 1.37 -32.11
C LEU A 306 15.57 2.67 -32.62
N ILE A 307 15.34 3.66 -31.74
CA ILE A 307 14.85 4.99 -32.11
C ILE A 307 15.86 5.69 -33.03
N ALA A 308 17.14 5.74 -32.63
CA ALA A 308 18.20 6.39 -33.39
C ALA A 308 18.39 5.76 -34.79
N SER A 309 18.14 4.45 -34.90
CA SER A 309 18.21 3.71 -36.17
C SER A 309 16.94 3.82 -37.03
N GLY A 310 15.94 4.60 -36.62
CA GLY A 310 14.67 4.76 -37.32
C GLY A 310 13.72 3.55 -37.22
N LYS A 311 14.03 2.55 -36.39
CA LYS A 311 13.24 1.32 -36.21
C LYS A 311 12.11 1.54 -35.21
N ARG A 312 11.15 2.41 -35.57
CA ARG A 312 10.12 2.90 -34.64
C ARG A 312 9.23 1.80 -34.05
N ASP A 313 8.80 0.82 -34.83
CA ASP A 313 7.90 -0.24 -34.32
C ASP A 313 8.60 -1.15 -33.31
N ALA A 314 9.82 -1.58 -33.62
CA ALA A 314 10.65 -2.34 -32.68
C ALA A 314 10.97 -1.54 -31.41
N ALA A 315 11.20 -0.23 -31.53
CA ALA A 315 11.39 0.63 -30.37
C ALA A 315 10.14 0.71 -29.49
N ARG A 316 8.94 0.75 -30.07
CA ARG A 316 7.68 0.76 -29.31
C ARG A 316 7.45 -0.56 -28.58
N GLU A 317 7.71 -1.68 -29.24
CA GLU A 317 7.62 -3.01 -28.64
C GLU A 317 8.61 -3.14 -27.47
N SER A 318 9.89 -2.83 -27.70
CA SER A 318 10.93 -2.85 -26.66
C SER A 318 10.57 -1.94 -25.48
N LEU A 319 10.03 -0.74 -25.74
CA LEU A 319 9.64 0.17 -24.68
C LEU A 319 8.41 -0.32 -23.89
N SER A 320 7.46 -0.98 -24.56
CA SER A 320 6.31 -1.62 -23.90
C SER A 320 6.75 -2.74 -22.97
N GLU A 321 7.70 -3.58 -23.39
CA GLU A 321 8.26 -4.65 -22.55
C GLU A 321 8.98 -4.07 -21.32
N ILE A 322 9.78 -3.02 -21.51
CA ILE A 322 10.46 -2.33 -20.41
C ILE A 322 9.45 -1.75 -19.40
N ASP A 323 8.40 -1.09 -19.89
CA ASP A 323 7.37 -0.48 -19.03
C ASP A 323 6.57 -1.53 -18.25
N GLN A 324 6.24 -2.67 -18.88
CA GLN A 324 5.53 -3.76 -18.21
C GLN A 324 6.39 -4.47 -17.17
N HIS A 325 7.67 -4.71 -17.47
CA HIS A 325 8.55 -5.46 -16.57
C HIS A 325 9.11 -4.61 -15.43
N PHE A 326 9.63 -3.43 -15.74
CA PHE A 326 10.30 -2.57 -14.76
C PHE A 326 9.38 -1.52 -14.13
N GLY A 327 8.17 -1.32 -14.68
CA GLY A 327 7.19 -0.39 -14.13
C GLY A 327 7.79 0.98 -13.80
N GLY A 328 7.51 1.46 -12.60
CA GLY A 328 8.00 2.75 -12.08
C GLY A 328 9.52 2.89 -12.00
N LEU A 329 10.30 1.81 -12.07
CA LEU A 329 11.76 1.90 -12.15
C LEU A 329 12.25 2.43 -13.50
N ALA A 330 11.49 2.20 -14.58
CA ALA A 330 11.85 2.67 -15.91
C ALA A 330 11.58 4.17 -16.10
N ALA A 331 10.73 4.77 -15.26
CA ALA A 331 10.44 6.21 -15.28
C ALA A 331 11.58 7.02 -14.60
N PRO A 332 11.86 8.26 -15.05
CA PRO A 332 11.14 8.99 -16.11
C PRO A 332 11.58 8.61 -17.53
N ARG A 333 12.67 7.87 -17.71
CA ARG A 333 13.28 7.68 -19.03
C ARG A 333 12.35 6.97 -20.01
N SER A 334 11.58 5.98 -19.57
CA SER A 334 10.59 5.30 -20.43
C SER A 334 9.51 6.26 -20.95
N ILE A 335 9.08 7.21 -20.13
CA ILE A 335 8.10 8.24 -20.51
C ILE A 335 8.70 9.17 -21.57
N ASP A 336 9.94 9.61 -21.40
CA ASP A 336 10.62 10.48 -22.37
C ASP A 336 10.73 9.80 -23.75
N LEU A 337 11.13 8.53 -23.77
CA LEU A 337 11.22 7.73 -25.01
C LEU A 337 9.84 7.55 -25.66
N ALA A 338 8.79 7.36 -24.86
CA ALA A 338 7.42 7.24 -25.36
C ALA A 338 6.93 8.56 -26.00
N GLN A 339 7.34 9.71 -25.48
CA GLN A 339 7.03 11.02 -26.09
C GLN A 339 7.74 11.19 -27.43
N GLU A 340 9.01 10.82 -27.54
CA GLU A 340 9.78 10.84 -28.80
C GLU A 340 9.18 9.90 -29.86
N LEU A 341 8.66 8.75 -29.41
CA LEU A 341 7.95 7.80 -30.26
C LEU A 341 6.53 8.24 -30.67
N GLY A 342 6.02 9.33 -30.08
CA GLY A 342 4.67 9.84 -30.31
C GLY A 342 3.57 9.00 -29.66
N LEU A 343 3.90 8.16 -28.68
CA LEU A 343 2.94 7.27 -28.01
C LEU A 343 2.04 7.98 -27.01
N LEU A 344 2.48 9.14 -26.51
CA LEU A 344 1.77 9.94 -25.50
C LEU A 344 1.21 11.25 -26.07
N GLN A 345 1.13 11.35 -27.39
CA GLN A 345 0.61 12.55 -28.07
C GLN A 345 -0.88 12.65 -27.90
#